data_AF-A0A452YMS5-F1
#
_entry.id   AF-A0A452YMS5-F1
#
_cell.length_a   1.000
_cell.length_b   1.000
_cell.length_c   1.000
_cell.angle_alpha   90.00
_cell.angle_beta   90.00
_cell.angle_gamma   90.00
#
_symmetry.space_group_name_H-M   'P 1'
#
loop_
_entity.id
_entity.type
_entity.pdbx_description
1 polymer ?
#
loop_
_entity_poly.entity_id
_entity_poly.type
_entity_poly.pdbx_seq_one_letter_code
_entity_poly.pdbx_strand_id
1 'polypeptide(L)'
;TWQKGNPLLKHIRNARWTFADIVPDYVIGQSSCALYISLRYHLLHPDYLYYRIRELQKNFKLRVILCHIDIEDVVKPLHEVTRTSLLHDCTLLCGWSLEECGRYLETIKVFENKPADSIREHTDNDYLSRFTHALTSIRRVNRTDVITLGSSFG
;
A
#
# COMPACT_ATOMS: atom_id res chain seq x y z
N THR A 1 6.26 8.97 22.90
CA THR A 1 5.98 8.51 21.52
C THR A 1 5.64 7.02 21.57
N TRP A 2 4.38 6.69 21.27
CA TRP A 2 3.80 5.36 21.47
C TRP A 2 4.43 4.24 20.65
N GLN A 3 5.29 4.57 19.67
CA GLN A 3 6.01 3.62 18.83
C GLN A 3 7.44 3.29 19.32
N LYS A 4 7.88 3.80 20.48
CA LYS A 4 9.16 3.41 21.08
C LYS A 4 9.14 1.92 21.40
N GLY A 5 9.96 1.14 20.67
CA GLY A 5 10.05 -0.31 20.84
C GLY A 5 9.29 -1.13 19.80
N ASN A 6 8.56 -0.51 18.87
CA ASN A 6 7.91 -1.24 17.78
C ASN A 6 8.98 -1.89 16.87
N PRO A 7 8.98 -3.23 16.70
CA PRO A 7 9.97 -3.92 15.87
C PRO A 7 9.91 -3.51 14.39
N LEU A 8 8.77 -2.98 13.92
CA LEU A 8 8.60 -2.42 12.57
C LEU A 8 9.68 -1.38 12.23
N LEU A 9 10.11 -0.57 13.20
CA LEU A 9 11.10 0.49 12.99
C LEU A 9 12.46 -0.05 12.51
N LYS A 10 12.79 -1.31 12.82
CA LYS A 10 14.04 -1.96 12.37
C LYS A 10 14.04 -2.28 10.86
N HIS A 11 12.85 -2.31 10.26
CA HIS A 11 12.66 -2.61 8.84
C HIS A 11 12.55 -1.36 7.96
N ILE A 12 12.47 -0.17 8.56
CA ILE A 12 12.53 1.11 7.83
C ILE A 12 14.01 1.51 7.68
N ARG A 13 14.58 1.29 6.50
CA ARG A 13 16.00 1.51 6.17
C ARG A 13 16.21 2.55 5.07
N ASN A 14 15.24 2.66 4.15
CA ASN A 14 15.33 3.53 2.98
C ASN A 14 14.75 4.94 3.23
N ALA A 15 14.24 5.20 4.44
CA ALA A 15 13.73 6.50 4.85
C ALA A 15 14.30 6.89 6.22
N ARG A 16 14.71 8.16 6.36
CA ARG A 16 15.08 8.71 7.66
C ARG A 16 13.82 8.95 8.49
N TRP A 17 13.85 8.57 9.76
CA TRP A 17 12.75 8.77 10.69
C TRP A 17 13.26 9.34 12.01
N THR A 18 12.40 10.06 12.72
CA THR A 18 12.66 10.61 14.05
C THR A 18 11.42 10.47 14.92
N PHE A 19 11.60 10.46 16.24
CA PHE A 19 10.47 10.49 17.16
C PHE A 19 9.96 11.91 17.32
N ALA A 20 8.65 12.10 17.20
CA ALA A 20 7.96 13.35 17.46
C ALA A 20 6.70 13.09 18.27
N ASP A 21 6.20 14.12 18.96
CA ASP A 21 4.90 14.06 19.61
C ASP A 21 3.81 14.30 18.57
N ILE A 22 3.21 13.21 18.10
CA ILE A 22 2.26 13.19 16.98
C ILE A 22 1.04 12.36 17.35
N VAL A 23 -0.12 12.77 16.82
CA VAL A 23 -1.39 12.05 17.00
C VAL A 23 -1.40 10.70 16.26
N PRO A 24 -1.09 10.61 14.94
CA PRO A 24 -0.96 9.32 14.26
C PRO A 24 0.29 8.57 14.71
N ASP A 25 0.39 7.28 14.38
CA ASP A 25 1.59 6.48 14.69
C ASP A 25 2.76 6.86 13.79
N TYR A 26 2.48 7.22 12.53
CA TYR A 26 3.46 7.66 11.55
C TYR A 26 2.93 8.85 10.76
N VAL A 27 3.74 9.91 10.67
CA VAL A 27 3.56 10.98 9.68
C VAL A 27 4.47 10.66 8.50
N ILE A 28 3.88 10.35 7.36
CA ILE A 28 4.62 9.92 6.16
C ILE A 28 4.82 11.11 5.22
N GLY A 29 3.91 12.09 5.22
CA GLY A 29 3.99 13.26 4.37
C GLY A 29 3.33 14.49 4.96
N GLN A 30 3.30 15.58 4.21
CA GLN A 30 2.66 16.84 4.62
C GLN A 30 1.16 16.68 4.87
N SER A 31 0.49 15.82 4.10
CA SER A 31 -0.95 15.55 4.22
C SER A 31 -1.28 14.05 4.29
N SER A 32 -0.28 13.23 4.63
CA SER A 32 -0.38 11.77 4.67
C SER A 32 0.11 11.20 5.99
N CYS A 33 -0.70 10.35 6.61
CA CYS A 33 -0.37 9.67 7.86
C CYS A 33 -0.70 8.19 7.79
N ALA A 34 -0.12 7.41 8.71
CA ALA A 34 -0.52 6.04 8.97
C ALA A 34 -0.77 5.78 10.46
N LEU A 35 -1.81 4.99 10.73
CA LEU A 35 -2.03 4.28 11.98
C LEU A 35 -1.53 2.84 11.84
N TYR A 36 -1.01 2.27 12.91
CA TYR A 36 -0.56 0.89 12.95
C TYR A 36 -1.41 0.07 13.92
N ILE A 37 -1.82 -1.12 13.47
CA ILE A 37 -2.54 -2.09 14.29
C ILE A 37 -2.10 -3.49 13.92
N SER A 38 -1.96 -4.38 14.90
CA SER A 38 -1.86 -5.82 14.64
C SER A 38 -3.20 -6.50 14.90
N LEU A 39 -3.53 -7.55 14.16
CA LEU A 39 -4.79 -8.27 14.37
C LEU A 39 -4.87 -8.89 15.76
N ARG A 40 -3.75 -9.39 16.30
CA ARG A 40 -3.68 -9.85 17.68
C ARG A 40 -4.03 -8.75 18.67
N TYR A 41 -3.58 -7.52 18.44
CA TYR A 41 -3.90 -6.38 19.29
C TYR A 41 -5.37 -5.94 19.12
N HIS A 42 -5.90 -5.97 17.90
CA HIS A 42 -7.32 -5.71 17.62
C HIS A 42 -8.23 -6.66 18.40
N LEU A 43 -7.88 -7.95 18.47
CA LEU A 43 -8.65 -8.93 19.25
C LEU A 43 -8.66 -8.64 20.76
N LEU A 44 -7.59 -8.06 21.31
CA LEU A 44 -7.53 -7.65 22.72
C LEU A 44 -8.28 -6.34 22.97
N HIS A 45 -8.26 -5.42 21.99
CA HIS A 45 -8.81 -4.07 22.11
C HIS A 45 -9.57 -3.67 20.84
N PRO A 46 -10.80 -4.19 20.62
CA PRO A 46 -11.53 -4.00 19.37
C PRO A 46 -11.91 -2.54 19.08
N ASP A 47 -12.12 -1.72 20.13
CA ASP A 47 -12.48 -0.31 19.97
C ASP A 47 -11.26 0.60 19.73
N TYR A 48 -10.03 0.10 19.90
CA TYR A 48 -8.82 0.92 19.83
C TYR A 48 -8.70 1.65 18.49
N LEU A 49 -8.85 0.93 17.38
CA LEU A 49 -8.71 1.52 16.05
C LEU A 49 -9.72 2.65 15.83
N TYR A 50 -10.97 2.45 16.26
CA TYR A 50 -12.03 3.44 16.15
C TYR A 50 -11.67 4.74 16.89
N TYR A 51 -11.20 4.63 18.14
CA TYR A 51 -10.78 5.80 18.91
C TYR A 51 -9.60 6.53 18.27
N ARG A 52 -8.59 5.80 17.79
CA ARG A 52 -7.40 6.38 17.14
C ARG A 52 -7.75 7.12 15.85
N ILE A 53 -8.68 6.60 15.06
CA ILE A 53 -9.18 7.28 13.86
C ILE A 53 -9.91 8.58 14.23
N ARG A 54 -10.68 8.58 15.32
CA ARG A 54 -11.39 9.79 15.78
C ARG A 54 -10.44 10.89 16.26
N GLU A 55 -9.36 10.52 16.93
CA GLU A 55 -8.33 11.47 17.37
C GLU A 55 -7.62 12.16 16.20
N LEU A 56 -7.47 11.44 15.07
CA LEU A 56 -6.84 11.95 13.85
C LEU A 56 -7.61 13.11 13.18
N GLN A 57 -8.91 13.24 13.47
CA GLN A 57 -9.81 14.24 12.88
C GLN A 57 -9.74 14.22 11.34
N LYS A 58 -9.87 15.38 10.67
CA LYS A 58 -9.76 15.54 9.20
C LYS A 58 -8.45 16.22 8.78
N ASN A 59 -7.41 16.09 9.60
CA ASN A 59 -6.17 16.85 9.44
C ASN A 59 -5.27 16.31 8.31
N PHE A 60 -5.55 15.10 7.81
CA PHE A 60 -4.80 14.46 6.74
C PHE A 60 -5.73 14.06 5.59
N LYS A 61 -5.27 14.32 4.35
CA LYS A 61 -5.99 13.93 3.13
C LYS A 61 -5.91 12.42 2.92
N LEU A 62 -4.72 11.86 3.09
CA LEU A 62 -4.47 10.42 2.99
C LEU A 62 -4.28 9.84 4.39
N ARG A 63 -5.16 8.93 4.78
CA ARG A 63 -5.11 8.24 6.07
C ARG A 63 -5.00 6.74 5.82
N VAL A 64 -3.84 6.19 6.15
CA VAL A 64 -3.55 4.77 5.94
C VAL A 64 -3.69 4.04 7.27
N ILE A 65 -4.33 2.87 7.25
CA ILE A 65 -4.33 1.92 8.36
C ILE A 65 -3.42 0.78 7.93
N LEU A 66 -2.25 0.69 8.56
CA LEU A 66 -1.30 -0.38 8.36
C LEU A 66 -1.63 -1.52 9.32
N CYS A 67 -2.26 -2.56 8.79
CA CYS A 67 -2.68 -3.74 9.52
C CYS A 67 -1.65 -4.87 9.39
N HIS A 68 -1.05 -5.25 10.50
CA HIS A 68 -0.15 -6.40 10.59
C HIS A 68 -0.93 -7.67 10.92
N ILE A 69 -0.85 -8.66 10.04
CA ILE A 69 -1.55 -9.94 10.16
C ILE A 69 -0.64 -10.92 10.90
N ASP A 70 -0.81 -11.01 12.22
CA ASP A 70 0.02 -11.81 13.14
C ASP A 70 -0.74 -12.98 13.80
N ILE A 71 -1.83 -13.42 13.17
CA ILE A 71 -2.69 -14.53 13.62
C ILE A 71 -3.11 -15.41 12.44
N GLU A 72 -3.52 -16.65 12.72
CA GLU A 72 -3.98 -17.60 11.70
C GLU A 72 -5.46 -17.39 11.33
N ASP A 73 -6.35 -17.22 12.32
CA ASP A 73 -7.77 -16.93 12.08
C ASP A 73 -7.99 -15.44 11.79
N VAL A 74 -7.79 -15.06 10.53
CA VAL A 74 -7.85 -13.66 10.09
C VAL A 74 -9.24 -13.19 9.72
N VAL A 75 -10.19 -14.11 9.43
CA VAL A 75 -11.41 -13.79 8.68
C VAL A 75 -12.28 -12.78 9.43
N LYS A 76 -12.58 -13.04 10.70
CA LYS A 76 -13.41 -12.15 11.52
C LYS A 76 -12.72 -10.82 11.86
N PRO A 77 -11.51 -10.80 12.46
CA PRO A 77 -10.90 -9.54 12.86
C PRO A 77 -10.51 -8.66 11.67
N LEU A 78 -10.07 -9.25 10.55
CA LEU A 78 -9.79 -8.46 9.34
C LEU A 78 -11.06 -7.86 8.75
N HIS A 79 -12.18 -8.59 8.77
CA HIS A 79 -13.47 -8.06 8.31
C HIS A 79 -13.91 -6.85 9.15
N GLU A 80 -13.75 -6.91 10.47
CA GLU A 80 -14.04 -5.77 11.37
C GLU A 80 -13.13 -4.57 11.09
N VAL A 81 -11.82 -4.78 11.00
CA VAL A 81 -10.85 -3.72 10.68
C VAL A 81 -11.16 -3.10 9.31
N THR A 82 -11.51 -3.92 8.32
CA THR A 82 -11.89 -3.45 6.98
C THR A 82 -13.15 -2.60 7.02
N ARG A 83 -14.18 -3.05 7.74
CA ARG A 83 -15.42 -2.30 7.91
C ARG A 83 -15.16 -0.94 8.57
N THR A 84 -14.40 -0.90 9.65
CA THR A 84 -14.04 0.34 10.35
C THR A 84 -13.24 1.29 9.44
N SER A 85 -12.30 0.75 8.67
CA SER A 85 -11.49 1.53 7.72
C SER A 85 -12.36 2.19 6.65
N LEU A 86 -13.31 1.43 6.08
CA LEU A 86 -14.23 1.92 5.05
C LEU A 86 -15.20 2.98 5.58
N LEU A 87 -15.77 2.77 6.77
CA LEU A 87 -16.73 3.72 7.36
C LEU A 87 -16.10 5.08 7.68
N HIS A 88 -14.78 5.16 7.80
CA HIS A 88 -14.06 6.38 8.15
C HIS A 88 -13.19 6.94 7.01
N ASP A 89 -13.39 6.49 5.77
CA ASP A 89 -12.61 6.90 4.59
C ASP A 89 -11.08 6.78 4.81
N CYS A 90 -10.66 5.63 5.34
CA CYS A 90 -9.26 5.28 5.53
C CYS A 90 -8.86 4.16 4.57
N THR A 91 -7.62 4.21 4.06
CA THR A 91 -7.06 3.18 3.20
C THR A 91 -6.44 2.08 4.05
N LEU A 92 -6.91 0.85 3.92
CA LEU A 92 -6.35 -0.31 4.62
C LEU A 92 -5.19 -0.91 3.80
N LEU A 93 -4.03 -1.11 4.43
CA LEU A 93 -2.91 -1.87 3.89
C LEU A 93 -2.57 -3.03 4.83
N CYS A 94 -2.60 -4.24 4.31
CA CYS A 94 -2.32 -5.46 5.07
C CYS A 94 -0.90 -5.95 4.79
N GLY A 95 -0.16 -6.27 5.84
CA GLY A 95 1.15 -6.94 5.75
C GLY A 95 1.19 -8.20 6.61
N TRP A 96 1.76 -9.28 6.06
CA TRP A 96 1.94 -10.57 6.73
C TRP A 96 3.28 -10.68 7.46
N SER A 97 4.13 -9.65 7.32
CA SER A 97 5.34 -9.52 8.10
C SER A 97 5.64 -8.05 8.43
N LEU A 98 6.43 -7.84 9.47
CA LEU A 98 6.92 -6.51 9.83
C LEU A 98 7.81 -5.89 8.75
N GLU A 99 8.49 -6.72 7.97
CA GLU A 99 9.31 -6.28 6.84
C GLU A 99 8.45 -5.70 5.73
N GLU A 100 7.37 -6.40 5.35
CA GLU A 100 6.38 -5.89 4.38
C GLU A 100 5.77 -4.58 4.87
N CYS A 101 5.35 -4.52 6.14
CA CYS A 101 4.80 -3.31 6.73
C CYS A 101 5.77 -2.13 6.65
N GLY A 102 7.05 -2.35 6.97
CA GLY A 102 8.10 -1.34 6.83
C GLY A 102 8.28 -0.88 5.38
N ARG A 103 8.32 -1.83 4.44
CA ARG A 103 8.45 -1.56 3.01
C ARG A 103 7.28 -0.75 2.45
N TYR A 104 6.05 -0.99 2.92
CA TYR A 104 4.88 -0.21 2.53
C TYR A 104 4.98 1.24 3.00
N LEU A 105 5.40 1.49 4.24
CA LEU A 105 5.59 2.86 4.73
C LEU A 105 6.64 3.63 3.91
N GLU A 106 7.77 2.98 3.61
CA GLU A 106 8.79 3.56 2.75
C GLU A 106 8.27 3.86 1.35
N THR A 107 7.47 2.96 0.79
CA THR A 107 6.88 3.13 -0.54
C THR A 107 5.96 4.33 -0.54
N ILE A 108 5.02 4.43 0.41
CA ILE A 108 4.13 5.60 0.51
C ILE A 108 4.96 6.90 0.62
N LYS A 109 6.06 6.88 1.39
CA LYS A 109 6.94 8.05 1.51
C LYS A 109 7.57 8.45 0.18
N VAL A 110 8.10 7.50 -0.58
CA VAL A 110 8.75 7.77 -1.87
C VAL A 110 7.76 8.29 -2.90
N PHE A 111 6.51 7.82 -2.86
CA PHE A 111 5.48 8.23 -3.79
C PHE A 111 4.81 9.57 -3.44
N GLU A 112 5.09 10.18 -2.28
CA GLU A 112 4.56 11.50 -1.91
C GLU A 112 4.90 12.60 -2.95
N ASN A 113 6.11 12.55 -3.52
CA ASN A 113 6.61 13.56 -4.46
C ASN A 113 6.53 13.12 -5.93
N LYS A 114 5.98 11.94 -6.23
CA LYS A 114 5.90 11.46 -7.61
C LYS A 114 4.69 12.09 -8.31
N PRO A 115 4.88 12.81 -9.44
CA PRO A 115 3.76 13.34 -10.19
C PRO A 115 2.91 12.21 -10.78
N ALA A 116 1.60 12.43 -10.89
CA ALA A 116 0.65 11.47 -11.45
C ALA A 116 0.98 11.02 -12.88
N ASP A 117 1.83 11.79 -13.59
CA ASP A 117 2.31 11.44 -14.93
C ASP A 117 3.15 10.15 -14.98
N SER A 118 3.72 9.67 -13.86
CA SER A 118 4.41 8.37 -13.84
C SER A 118 3.48 7.15 -13.86
N ILE A 119 2.16 7.36 -13.79
CA ILE A 119 1.13 6.31 -13.90
C ILE A 119 0.65 6.17 -15.34
N ARG A 120 0.98 7.11 -16.22
CA ARG A 120 0.76 6.94 -17.66
C ARG A 120 1.60 5.76 -18.12
N GLU A 121 0.92 4.80 -18.73
CA GLU A 121 1.55 3.71 -19.48
C GLU A 121 2.65 4.31 -20.37
N HIS A 122 3.90 3.91 -20.15
CA HIS A 122 4.93 4.15 -21.16
C HIS A 122 4.54 3.27 -22.35
N THR A 123 3.79 3.84 -23.28
CA THR A 123 3.62 3.22 -24.59
C THR A 123 5.00 3.27 -25.24
N ASP A 124 5.75 2.17 -25.15
CA ASP A 124 6.95 1.99 -25.96
C ASP A 124 6.52 2.23 -27.41
N ASN A 125 6.94 3.35 -27.99
CA ASN A 125 6.58 3.78 -29.33
C ASN A 125 7.34 2.95 -30.40
N ASP A 126 7.80 1.78 -30.01
CA ASP A 126 8.53 0.84 -30.84
C ASP A 126 7.55 0.15 -31.79
N TYR A 127 7.93 0.05 -33.06
CA TYR A 127 7.07 -0.48 -34.13
C TYR A 127 6.62 -1.91 -33.80
N LEU A 128 7.53 -2.72 -33.25
CA LEU A 128 7.25 -4.08 -32.80
C LEU A 128 6.26 -4.12 -31.64
N SER A 129 6.30 -3.15 -30.72
CA SER A 129 5.35 -3.06 -29.60
C SER A 129 3.93 -2.74 -30.09
N ARG A 130 3.80 -1.81 -31.05
CA ARG A 130 2.51 -1.49 -31.70
C ARG A 130 1.97 -2.66 -32.52
N PHE A 131 2.83 -3.34 -33.27
CA PHE A 131 2.49 -4.52 -34.07
C PHE A 131 2.03 -5.68 -33.19
N THR A 132 2.76 -5.94 -32.09
CA THR A 132 2.42 -6.96 -31.11
C THR A 132 1.08 -6.67 -30.47
N HIS A 133 0.85 -5.44 -30.02
CA HIS A 133 -0.40 -5.04 -29.39
C HIS A 133 -1.62 -5.16 -30.33
N ALA A 134 -1.47 -4.80 -31.60
CA ALA A 134 -2.52 -4.94 -32.60
C ALA A 134 -2.91 -6.41 -32.84
N LEU A 135 -1.93 -7.31 -32.93
CA LEU A 135 -2.19 -8.72 -33.21
C LEU A 135 -2.63 -9.52 -31.98
N THR A 136 -2.16 -9.18 -30.78
CA THR A 136 -2.63 -9.80 -29.52
C THR A 136 -4.05 -9.38 -29.14
N SER A 137 -4.65 -8.39 -29.82
CA SER A 137 -6.06 -8.03 -29.64
C SER A 137 -7.04 -9.09 -30.19
N ILE A 138 -6.54 -10.02 -31.02
CA ILE A 138 -7.30 -11.11 -31.59
C ILE A 138 -7.32 -12.28 -30.60
N ARG A 139 -8.53 -12.73 -30.23
CA ARG A 139 -8.71 -13.86 -29.30
C ARG A 139 -8.01 -15.12 -29.87
N ARG A 140 -7.08 -15.68 -29.09
CA ARG A 140 -6.18 -16.84 -29.38
C ARG A 140 -4.80 -16.53 -29.97
N VAL A 141 -4.40 -15.26 -30.09
CA VAL A 141 -3.03 -14.91 -30.51
C VAL A 141 -2.21 -14.48 -29.30
N ASN A 142 -1.15 -15.22 -28.99
CA ASN A 142 -0.22 -14.91 -27.91
C ASN A 142 1.01 -14.15 -28.45
N ARG A 143 1.76 -13.52 -27.52
CA ARG A 143 2.97 -12.75 -27.85
C ARG A 143 3.99 -13.54 -28.67
N THR A 144 4.11 -14.84 -28.39
CA THR A 144 4.99 -15.78 -29.09
C THR A 144 4.57 -16.00 -30.55
N ASP A 145 3.26 -16.03 -30.80
CA ASP A 145 2.71 -16.20 -32.15
C ASP A 145 2.98 -14.95 -32.98
N VAL A 146 2.87 -13.76 -32.38
CA VAL A 146 3.16 -12.49 -33.06
C VAL A 146 4.63 -12.35 -33.44
N ILE A 147 5.55 -12.74 -32.56
CA ILE A 147 6.99 -12.73 -32.87
C ILE A 147 7.30 -13.70 -34.03
N THR A 148 6.67 -14.88 -34.03
CA THR A 148 6.85 -15.88 -35.09
C THR A 148 6.30 -15.39 -36.43
N LEU A 149 5.09 -14.81 -36.44
CA LEU A 149 4.47 -14.19 -37.62
C LEU A 149 5.28 -13.01 -38.16
N GLY A 150 5.80 -12.17 -37.28
CA GLY A 150 6.66 -11.03 -37.65
C GLY A 150 7.98 -11.47 -38.29
N SER A 151 8.53 -12.61 -37.87
CA SER A 151 9.77 -13.17 -38.46
C SER A 151 9.55 -13.92 -39.78
N SER A 152 8.34 -14.43 -40.04
CA SER A 152 8.04 -15.23 -41.24
C SER A 152 7.47 -14.39 -42.40
N PHE A 153 6.87 -13.24 -42.12
CA PHE A 153 6.23 -12.36 -43.11
C PHE A 153 6.74 -10.92 -43.10
N GLY A 154 7.68 -10.58 -42.20
CA GLY A 154 8.30 -9.25 -42.08
C GLY A 154 9.70 -9.19 -42.70
#